data_AF-A0A7X7NUC8-F1
#
_entry.id   AF-A0A7X7NUC8-F1
#
_cell.length_a   1.000
_cell.length_b   1.000
_cell.length_c   1.000
_cell.angle_alpha   90.00
_cell.angle_beta   90.00
_cell.angle_gamma   90.00
#
_symmetry.space_group_name_H-M   'P 1'
#
loop_
_entity.id
_entity.type
_entity.pdbx_description
1 polymer ?
#
loop_
_entity_poly.entity_id
_entity_poly.type
_entity_poly.pdbx_seq_one_letter_code
_entity_poly.pdbx_strand_id
1 'polypeptide(L)'
;MKASEAYGVASHMVTVPGLYRADETSLVRLSDMLLGLLADQAVSISPSLETRASYGFDNPSIRFLIRRDDREANEVIELLVNQVEDRWYAMLEGVPAIYRLPTHIDFEVAHTASLISNRLPGPLLPDTKTLSVIGGESAFIFTLDHEDGLEVRLEDETIDDDAFRRFYKMLASGYGDPSERSGAEVPAEHPALRLVWELLDGETIELTFYSKSVQMAEAYLDGEPLFSVRKAFISAVLDAAGKVVAGESFETTW
;
A
#
# COMPACT_ATOMS: atom_id res chain seq x y z
N MET A 1 21.98 -5.96 -6.23
CA MET A 1 20.95 -4.98 -5.88
C MET A 1 20.78 -5.05 -4.39
N LYS A 2 21.29 -4.07 -3.64
CA LYS A 2 21.13 -4.03 -2.18
C LYS A 2 19.79 -3.37 -1.92
N ALA A 3 18.84 -4.12 -1.38
CA ALA A 3 17.63 -3.54 -0.83
C ALA A 3 18.04 -2.71 0.40
N SER A 4 17.68 -1.43 0.38
CA SER A 4 17.71 -0.56 1.55
C SER A 4 16.58 -1.04 2.46
N GLU A 5 16.94 -1.68 3.57
CA GLU A 5 15.99 -2.03 4.64
C GLU A 5 15.79 -0.79 5.51
N ALA A 6 14.82 0.06 5.11
CA ALA A 6 14.25 1.04 6.03
C ALA A 6 13.37 0.27 7.02
N TYR A 7 13.80 0.23 8.28
CA TYR A 7 13.06 -0.39 9.37
C TYR A 7 11.94 0.57 9.79
N GLY A 8 10.70 0.22 9.48
CA GLY A 8 9.55 1.00 9.96
C GLY A 8 8.20 0.74 9.28
N VAL A 9 8.14 0.04 8.13
CA VAL A 9 6.86 -0.33 7.50
C VAL A 9 6.99 -1.62 6.68
N ALA A 10 6.08 -2.57 6.88
CA ALA A 10 5.93 -3.92 6.30
C ALA A 10 6.80 -4.37 5.11
N SER A 11 7.41 -5.55 5.26
CA SER A 11 8.38 -6.20 4.36
C SER A 11 7.81 -6.91 3.11
N HIS A 12 6.64 -6.54 2.60
CA HIS A 12 5.94 -7.32 1.58
C HIS A 12 5.84 -6.57 0.24
N MET A 13 6.35 -7.22 -0.82
CA MET A 13 6.35 -6.69 -2.19
C MET A 13 5.53 -7.62 -3.10
N VAL A 14 4.76 -7.05 -4.02
CA VAL A 14 4.01 -7.80 -5.06
C VAL A 14 4.74 -7.68 -6.39
N THR A 15 4.98 -8.81 -7.06
CA THR A 15 5.67 -8.87 -8.36
C THR A 15 4.67 -9.21 -9.48
N VAL A 16 4.29 -8.24 -10.31
CA VAL A 16 3.44 -8.43 -11.51
C VAL A 16 3.91 -7.49 -12.63
N PRO A 17 4.50 -8.00 -13.73
CA PRO A 17 5.60 -7.39 -14.52
C PRO A 17 6.48 -6.26 -13.93
N GLY A 18 6.38 -5.97 -12.64
CA GLY A 18 6.90 -4.81 -11.93
C GLY A 18 6.69 -5.00 -10.42
N LEU A 19 7.44 -4.23 -9.62
CA LEU A 19 7.49 -4.34 -8.16
C LEU A 19 6.58 -3.30 -7.52
N TYR A 20 5.52 -3.73 -6.85
CA TYR A 20 4.55 -2.84 -6.20
C TYR A 20 4.58 -2.99 -4.69
N ARG A 21 4.31 -1.89 -3.99
CA ARG A 21 4.06 -1.93 -2.55
C ARG A 21 2.76 -2.69 -2.29
N ALA A 22 2.80 -3.65 -1.38
CA ALA A 22 1.62 -4.42 -1.07
C ALA A 22 0.65 -3.64 -0.16
N ASP A 23 -0.64 -3.90 -0.30
CA ASP A 23 -1.64 -3.51 0.70
C ASP A 23 -1.59 -4.49 1.88
N GLU A 24 -1.13 -3.99 3.03
CA GLU A 24 -0.89 -4.81 4.22
C GLU A 24 -2.19 -5.43 4.75
N THR A 25 -3.30 -4.71 4.68
CA THR A 25 -4.60 -5.21 5.14
C THR A 25 -5.07 -6.38 4.29
N SER A 26 -4.95 -6.25 2.97
CA SER A 26 -5.32 -7.29 2.01
C SER A 26 -4.40 -8.48 2.10
N LEU A 27 -3.10 -8.28 2.33
CA LEU A 27 -2.15 -9.38 2.57
C LEU A 27 -2.42 -10.13 3.87
N VAL A 28 -2.70 -9.45 4.97
CA VAL A 28 -3.05 -10.09 6.25
C VAL A 28 -4.34 -10.88 6.07
N ARG A 29 -5.37 -10.28 5.46
CA ARG A 29 -6.64 -10.98 5.15
C ARG A 29 -6.41 -12.21 4.29
N LEU A 30 -5.60 -12.11 3.24
CA LEU A 30 -5.25 -13.24 2.37
C LEU A 30 -4.51 -14.34 3.15
N SER A 31 -3.56 -13.95 4.01
CA SER A 31 -2.77 -14.89 4.79
C SER A 31 -3.62 -15.62 5.84
N ASP A 32 -4.45 -14.89 6.58
CA ASP A 32 -5.39 -15.46 7.56
C ASP A 32 -6.36 -16.42 6.88
N MET A 33 -6.88 -16.04 5.71
CA MET A 33 -7.74 -16.87 4.90
C MET A 33 -7.06 -18.17 4.48
N LEU A 34 -5.80 -18.13 4.03
CA LEU A 34 -5.06 -19.31 3.57
C LEU A 34 -4.62 -20.22 4.72
N LEU A 35 -4.12 -19.66 5.83
CA LEU A 35 -3.64 -20.43 6.97
C LEU A 35 -4.78 -21.10 7.76
N GLY A 36 -5.98 -20.51 7.73
CA GLY A 36 -7.19 -21.05 8.36
C GLY A 36 -8.11 -21.81 7.40
N LEU A 37 -7.69 -22.06 6.15
CA LEU A 37 -8.57 -22.58 5.12
C LEU A 37 -9.01 -24.03 5.42
N LEU A 38 -10.28 -24.18 5.79
CA LEU A 38 -10.93 -25.48 5.96
C LEU A 38 -12.02 -25.66 4.92
N ALA A 39 -12.06 -26.82 4.28
CA ALA A 39 -13.15 -27.17 3.38
C ALA A 39 -14.44 -27.50 4.17
N ASP A 40 -15.59 -27.07 3.64
CA ASP A 40 -16.89 -27.50 4.17
C ASP A 40 -17.12 -28.99 3.88
N GLN A 41 -16.72 -29.43 2.68
CA GLN A 41 -17.05 -30.75 2.18
C GLN A 41 -16.11 -31.14 1.01
N ALA A 42 -15.68 -32.41 0.98
CA ALA A 42 -15.17 -33.02 -0.24
C ALA A 42 -16.34 -33.34 -1.17
N VAL A 43 -16.47 -32.64 -2.30
CA VAL A 43 -17.57 -32.83 -3.25
C VAL A 43 -17.28 -33.91 -4.28
N SER A 44 -16.00 -34.22 -4.51
CA SER A 44 -15.58 -35.33 -5.34
C SER A 44 -14.27 -35.91 -4.83
N ILE A 45 -14.20 -37.23 -4.69
CA ILE A 45 -12.97 -37.98 -4.40
C ILE A 45 -12.61 -38.75 -5.66
N SER A 46 -11.35 -38.68 -6.06
CA SER A 46 -10.82 -39.20 -7.33
C SER A 46 -11.65 -38.73 -8.54
N PRO A 47 -11.77 -37.39 -8.77
CA PRO A 47 -12.55 -36.85 -9.88
C PRO A 47 -12.02 -37.36 -11.22
N SER A 48 -12.94 -37.66 -12.15
CA SER A 48 -12.56 -37.89 -13.55
C SER A 48 -12.01 -36.61 -14.17
N LEU A 49 -11.30 -36.73 -15.30
CA LEU A 49 -10.82 -35.56 -16.05
C LEU A 49 -11.96 -34.62 -16.46
N GLU A 50 -13.10 -35.18 -16.86
CA GLU A 50 -14.30 -34.40 -17.21
C GLU A 50 -14.86 -33.64 -15.99
N THR A 51 -14.89 -34.29 -14.82
CA THR A 51 -15.32 -33.63 -13.58
C THR A 51 -14.36 -32.49 -13.24
N ARG A 52 -13.05 -32.74 -13.26
CA ARG A 52 -12.02 -31.73 -13.01
C ARG A 52 -12.16 -30.52 -13.95
N ALA A 53 -12.35 -30.77 -15.25
CA ALA A 53 -12.57 -29.74 -16.26
C ALA A 53 -13.85 -28.93 -16.00
N SER A 54 -14.95 -29.59 -15.60
CA SER A 54 -16.22 -28.92 -15.30
C SER A 54 -16.15 -27.93 -14.14
N TYR A 55 -15.23 -28.17 -13.18
CA TYR A 55 -14.93 -27.22 -12.09
C TYR A 55 -13.85 -26.20 -12.45
N GLY A 56 -13.32 -26.23 -13.68
CA GLY A 56 -12.33 -25.28 -14.19
C GLY A 56 -10.91 -25.46 -13.65
N PHE A 57 -10.58 -26.60 -13.05
CA PHE A 57 -9.21 -26.85 -12.52
C PHE A 57 -8.15 -27.15 -13.60
N ASP A 58 -8.54 -27.18 -14.88
CA ASP A 58 -7.60 -27.24 -16.00
C ASP A 58 -7.08 -25.84 -16.38
N ASN A 59 -7.85 -24.80 -16.05
CA ASN A 59 -7.46 -23.40 -16.17
C ASN A 59 -8.02 -22.61 -14.97
N PRO A 60 -7.44 -22.81 -13.76
CA PRO A 60 -7.99 -22.26 -12.53
C PRO A 60 -7.87 -20.74 -12.51
N SER A 61 -8.89 -20.06 -11.98
CA SER A 61 -8.88 -18.60 -11.86
C SER A 61 -7.78 -18.10 -10.91
N ILE A 62 -7.45 -18.88 -9.88
CA ILE A 62 -6.44 -18.52 -8.88
C ILE A 62 -5.56 -19.74 -8.59
N ARG A 63 -4.26 -19.49 -8.46
CA ARG A 63 -3.23 -20.48 -8.12
C ARG A 63 -2.35 -19.92 -7.02
N PHE A 64 -2.38 -20.53 -5.84
CA PHE A 64 -1.47 -20.21 -4.76
C PHE A 64 -0.29 -21.18 -4.78
N LEU A 65 0.92 -20.63 -4.75
CA LEU A 65 2.16 -21.39 -4.58
C LEU A 65 2.72 -21.06 -3.21
N ILE A 66 2.62 -22.02 -2.29
CA ILE A 66 3.08 -21.87 -0.91
C ILE A 66 4.41 -22.61 -0.80
N ARG A 67 5.48 -21.85 -0.54
CA ARG A 67 6.81 -22.41 -0.31
C ARG A 67 7.16 -22.27 1.16
N ARG A 68 7.58 -23.36 1.78
CA ARG A 68 8.20 -23.29 3.11
C ARG A 68 9.67 -22.92 2.92
N ASP A 69 10.14 -21.93 3.65
CA ASP A 69 11.56 -21.60 3.71
C ASP A 69 12.25 -22.51 4.72
N ASP A 70 12.25 -23.81 4.44
CA ASP A 70 13.18 -24.73 5.06
C ASP A 70 14.35 -24.95 4.08
N ARG A 71 15.58 -24.87 4.58
CA ARG A 71 16.78 -24.85 3.74
C ARG A 71 17.11 -26.21 3.09
N GLU A 72 16.29 -27.24 3.30
CA GLU A 72 16.57 -28.62 2.87
C GLU A 72 15.49 -29.21 1.94
N ALA A 73 14.25 -28.68 1.92
CA ALA A 73 13.16 -29.12 1.08
C ALA A 73 12.54 -27.93 0.33
N ASN A 74 12.79 -27.87 -0.98
CA ASN A 74 12.07 -26.99 -1.90
C ASN A 74 10.64 -27.51 -2.17
N GLU A 75 9.88 -27.86 -1.12
CA GLU A 75 8.51 -28.29 -1.29
C GLU A 75 7.63 -27.06 -1.56
N VAL A 76 7.04 -27.05 -2.75
CA VAL A 76 6.03 -26.08 -3.16
C VAL A 76 4.70 -26.78 -3.10
N ILE A 77 3.80 -26.26 -2.27
CA ILE A 77 2.41 -26.71 -2.20
C ILE A 77 1.61 -25.81 -3.13
N GLU A 78 0.99 -26.40 -4.15
CA GLU A 78 0.08 -25.70 -5.05
C GLU A 78 -1.39 -25.93 -4.64
N LEU A 79 -2.10 -24.82 -4.45
CA LEU A 79 -3.54 -24.81 -4.22
C LEU A 79 -4.22 -24.13 -5.41
N LEU A 80 -5.05 -24.89 -6.12
CA LEU A 80 -5.85 -24.40 -7.23
C LEU A 80 -7.22 -23.99 -6.69
N VAL A 81 -7.67 -22.78 -7.02
CA VAL A 81 -8.96 -22.26 -6.60
C VAL A 81 -9.74 -21.78 -7.82
N ASN A 82 -11.00 -22.15 -7.89
CA ASN A 82 -11.89 -21.68 -8.94
C ASN A 82 -13.31 -21.44 -8.41
N GLN A 83 -14.00 -20.50 -9.03
CA GLN A 83 -15.41 -20.23 -8.77
C GLN A 83 -16.27 -20.95 -9.81
N VAL A 84 -17.29 -21.65 -9.35
CA VAL A 84 -18.33 -22.23 -10.21
C VAL A 84 -19.66 -21.70 -9.71
N GLU A 85 -20.37 -20.97 -10.58
CA GLU A 85 -21.51 -20.13 -10.19
C GLU A 85 -21.08 -19.17 -9.07
N ASP A 86 -21.71 -19.24 -7.89
CA ASP A 86 -21.40 -18.38 -6.75
C ASP A 86 -20.67 -19.12 -5.62
N ARG A 87 -19.97 -20.22 -5.93
CA ARG A 87 -19.25 -21.02 -4.92
C ARG A 87 -17.80 -21.27 -5.28
N TRP A 88 -16.96 -21.16 -4.27
CA TRP A 88 -15.54 -21.43 -4.37
C TRP A 88 -15.24 -22.91 -4.14
N TYR A 89 -14.37 -23.45 -5.00
CA TYR A 89 -13.87 -24.81 -4.92
C TYR A 89 -12.35 -24.78 -4.95
N ALA A 90 -11.73 -25.72 -4.25
CA ALA A 90 -10.29 -25.90 -4.25
C ALA A 90 -9.87 -27.34 -4.53
N MET A 91 -8.68 -27.45 -5.11
CA MET A 91 -7.97 -28.70 -5.30
C MET A 91 -6.51 -28.48 -4.87
N LEU A 92 -6.04 -29.31 -3.95
CA LEU A 92 -4.63 -29.33 -3.52
C LEU A 92 -3.85 -30.23 -4.48
N GLU A 93 -2.71 -29.77 -4.99
CA GLU A 93 -1.86 -30.59 -5.86
C GLU A 93 -1.46 -31.90 -5.17
N GLY A 94 -1.47 -33.01 -5.92
CA GLY A 94 -1.19 -34.34 -5.40
C GLY A 94 -2.33 -34.99 -4.61
N VAL A 95 -3.40 -34.26 -4.27
CA VAL A 95 -4.59 -34.81 -3.61
C VAL A 95 -5.73 -34.93 -4.62
N PRO A 96 -6.20 -36.15 -4.95
CA PRO A 96 -7.24 -36.35 -5.95
C PRO A 96 -8.62 -36.07 -5.33
N ALA A 97 -8.88 -34.85 -4.88
CA ALA A 97 -10.16 -34.45 -4.33
C ALA A 97 -10.49 -32.99 -4.66
N ILE A 98 -11.77 -32.74 -4.93
CA ILE A 98 -12.32 -31.39 -5.06
C ILE A 98 -13.06 -31.06 -3.78
N TYR A 99 -12.70 -29.93 -3.20
CA TYR A 99 -13.27 -29.44 -1.95
C TYR A 99 -14.14 -28.23 -2.23
N ARG A 100 -15.32 -28.18 -1.62
CA ARG A 100 -16.12 -26.96 -1.53
C ARG A 100 -15.60 -26.13 -0.38
N LEU A 101 -15.34 -24.86 -0.65
CA LEU A 101 -14.88 -23.91 0.34
C LEU A 101 -16.07 -23.19 1.02
N PRO A 102 -15.88 -22.72 2.27
CA PRO A 102 -16.89 -21.95 2.98
C PRO A 102 -17.29 -20.67 2.24
N THR A 103 -18.56 -20.29 2.33
CA THR A 103 -19.12 -19.11 1.64
C THR A 103 -18.66 -17.77 2.22
N HIS A 104 -18.06 -17.77 3.40
CA HIS A 104 -17.51 -16.54 4.01
C HIS A 104 -16.10 -16.20 3.50
N ILE A 105 -15.53 -17.08 2.68
CA ILE A 105 -14.22 -16.88 2.09
C ILE A 105 -14.39 -16.13 0.78
N ASP A 106 -13.68 -15.01 0.69
CA ASP A 106 -13.68 -14.13 -0.46
C ASP A 106 -12.29 -14.11 -1.09
N PHE A 107 -12.13 -14.82 -2.20
CA PHE A 107 -10.89 -14.85 -2.95
C PHE A 107 -10.71 -13.65 -3.90
N GLU A 108 -11.65 -12.70 -3.96
CA GLU A 108 -11.45 -11.48 -4.74
C GLU A 108 -10.29 -10.63 -4.21
N VAL A 109 -9.97 -10.76 -2.91
CA VAL A 109 -8.77 -10.15 -2.30
C VAL A 109 -7.47 -10.68 -2.92
N ALA A 110 -7.48 -11.86 -3.54
CA ALA A 110 -6.31 -12.45 -4.19
C ALA A 110 -6.03 -11.87 -5.58
N HIS A 111 -6.93 -11.02 -6.12
CA HIS A 111 -6.64 -10.31 -7.36
C HIS A 111 -5.55 -9.26 -7.13
N THR A 112 -4.63 -9.16 -8.09
CA THR A 112 -3.48 -8.25 -8.02
C THR A 112 -3.85 -6.81 -7.67
N ALA A 113 -4.96 -6.29 -8.21
CA ALA A 113 -5.41 -4.93 -7.93
C ALA A 113 -5.73 -4.69 -6.45
N SER A 114 -6.23 -5.71 -5.75
CA SER A 114 -6.54 -5.68 -4.32
C SER A 114 -5.29 -5.78 -3.44
N LEU A 115 -4.22 -6.39 -3.96
CA LEU A 115 -2.97 -6.61 -3.24
C LEU A 115 -1.98 -5.45 -3.36
N ILE A 116 -2.20 -4.51 -4.28
CA ILE A 116 -1.33 -3.35 -4.46
C ILE A 116 -1.87 -2.18 -3.63
N SER A 117 -1.01 -1.60 -2.79
CA SER A 117 -1.35 -0.38 -2.06
C SER A 117 -1.54 0.78 -3.02
N ASN A 118 -2.67 1.48 -2.88
CA ASN A 118 -2.94 2.73 -3.56
C ASN A 118 -2.74 3.97 -2.68
N ARG A 119 -2.31 3.78 -1.43
CA ARG A 119 -2.07 4.86 -0.46
C ARG A 119 -0.66 5.38 -0.54
N LEU A 120 -0.51 6.70 -0.33
CA LEU A 120 0.79 7.33 -0.23
C LEU A 120 1.51 6.83 1.03
N PRO A 121 2.79 6.47 0.90
CA PRO A 121 3.61 6.11 2.04
C PRO A 121 3.96 7.38 2.85
N GLY A 122 4.11 7.19 4.15
CA GLY A 122 4.61 8.21 5.06
C GLY A 122 4.93 7.57 6.41
N PRO A 123 5.86 8.16 7.19
CA PRO A 123 6.17 7.66 8.52
C PRO A 123 5.02 7.86 9.49
N LEU A 124 5.13 7.24 10.67
CA LEU A 124 4.21 7.51 11.76
C LEU A 124 4.57 8.85 12.42
N LEU A 125 3.54 9.57 12.87
CA LEU A 125 3.72 10.84 13.57
C LEU A 125 4.67 10.74 14.78
N PRO A 126 4.60 9.70 15.65
CA PRO A 126 5.51 9.56 16.79
C PRO A 126 6.98 9.36 16.41
N ASP A 127 7.26 8.89 15.20
CA ASP A 127 8.63 8.64 14.73
C ASP A 127 9.21 9.88 14.01
N THR A 128 8.36 10.88 13.74
CA THR A 128 8.73 12.08 12.99
C THR A 128 9.34 13.14 13.91
N LYS A 129 10.55 13.59 13.58
CA LYS A 129 11.25 14.70 14.22
C LYS A 129 10.99 16.03 13.51
N THR A 130 11.07 16.04 12.18
CA THR A 130 10.74 17.21 11.38
C THR A 130 9.89 16.84 10.16
N LEU A 131 9.02 17.76 9.74
CA LEU A 131 8.26 17.67 8.49
C LEU A 131 8.45 18.97 7.71
N SER A 132 9.06 18.87 6.54
CA SER A 132 9.14 19.97 5.56
C SER A 132 8.08 19.80 4.48
N VAL A 133 7.28 20.85 4.27
CA VAL A 133 6.26 20.93 3.22
C VAL A 133 6.65 22.06 2.28
N ILE A 134 7.09 21.71 1.07
CA ILE A 134 7.68 22.66 0.12
C ILE A 134 6.91 22.60 -1.19
N GLY A 135 6.42 23.74 -1.67
CA GLY A 135 5.74 23.84 -2.96
C GLY A 135 5.59 25.28 -3.42
N GLY A 136 5.84 25.52 -4.71
CA GLY A 136 5.85 26.87 -5.27
C GLY A 136 6.87 27.76 -4.56
N GLU A 137 6.39 28.89 -4.01
CA GLU A 137 7.21 29.84 -3.24
C GLU A 137 7.12 29.63 -1.72
N SER A 138 6.37 28.63 -1.26
CA SER A 138 6.14 28.35 0.15
C SER A 138 6.97 27.18 0.64
N ALA A 139 7.54 27.31 1.84
CA ALA A 139 8.22 26.25 2.55
C ALA A 139 7.85 26.34 4.04
N PHE A 140 7.28 25.27 4.58
CA PHE A 140 6.92 25.15 5.99
C PHE A 140 7.76 24.04 6.61
N ILE A 141 8.53 24.35 7.66
CA ILE A 141 9.37 23.37 8.35
C ILE A 141 8.85 23.25 9.78
N PHE A 142 8.12 22.16 10.02
CA PHE A 142 7.59 21.84 11.33
C PHE A 142 8.63 21.01 12.09
N THR A 143 8.98 21.45 13.29
CA THR A 143 9.77 20.69 14.27
C THR A 143 8.81 20.08 15.28
N LEU A 144 8.97 18.78 15.56
CA LEU A 144 8.12 18.03 16.47
C LEU A 144 8.95 17.58 17.68
N ASP A 145 8.42 17.83 18.87
CA ASP A 145 8.90 17.30 20.14
C ASP A 145 7.85 16.34 20.70
N HIS A 146 8.29 15.22 21.29
CA HIS A 146 7.43 14.17 21.83
C HIS A 146 7.70 13.86 23.32
N GLU A 147 8.61 14.58 23.99
CA GLU A 147 9.03 14.27 25.38
C GLU A 147 7.86 14.30 26.38
N ASP A 148 7.01 15.33 26.31
CA ASP A 148 5.86 15.55 27.22
C ASP A 148 4.51 15.62 26.47
N GLY A 149 4.41 14.85 25.38
CA GLY A 149 3.33 14.98 24.40
C GLY A 149 3.82 15.68 23.13
N LEU A 150 2.92 15.83 22.15
CA LEU A 150 3.30 16.46 20.89
C LEU A 150 3.34 17.98 21.05
N GLU A 151 4.53 18.56 20.90
CA GLU A 151 4.68 19.98 20.65
C GLU A 151 5.14 20.19 19.21
N VAL A 152 4.48 21.11 18.50
CA VAL A 152 4.81 21.42 17.11
C VAL A 152 5.24 22.88 17.04
N ARG A 153 6.40 23.13 16.43
CA ARG A 153 6.93 24.48 16.21
C ARG A 153 7.22 24.72 14.74
N LEU A 154 6.99 25.93 14.27
CA LEU A 154 7.54 26.44 13.03
C LEU A 154 8.40 27.65 13.38
N GLU A 155 9.70 27.53 13.16
CA GLU A 155 10.69 28.47 13.70
C GLU A 155 10.53 28.63 15.23
N ASP A 156 10.23 29.83 15.71
CA ASP A 156 10.02 30.14 17.13
C ASP A 156 8.53 30.12 17.53
N GLU A 157 7.61 29.85 16.61
CA GLU A 157 6.17 29.87 16.85
C GLU A 157 5.61 28.48 17.17
N THR A 158 4.82 28.38 18.25
CA THR A 158 4.09 27.16 18.60
C THR A 158 2.84 27.03 17.74
N ILE A 159 2.67 25.86 17.12
CA ILE A 159 1.52 25.50 16.29
C ILE A 159 0.53 24.70 17.14
N ASP A 160 -0.78 24.90 16.89
CA ASP A 160 -1.85 24.10 17.49
C ASP A 160 -1.69 22.62 17.11
N ASP A 161 -1.49 21.77 18.12
CA ASP A 161 -1.16 20.36 17.92
C ASP A 161 -2.34 19.56 17.35
N ASP A 162 -3.58 19.91 17.69
CA ASP A 162 -4.80 19.31 17.14
C ASP A 162 -5.01 19.65 15.65
N ALA A 163 -4.71 20.88 15.25
CA ALA A 163 -4.70 21.31 13.84
C ALA A 163 -3.60 20.57 13.08
N PHE A 164 -2.39 20.48 13.65
CA PHE A 164 -1.29 19.75 13.01
C PHE A 164 -1.57 18.25 12.90
N ARG A 165 -2.13 17.61 13.92
CA ARG A 165 -2.53 16.19 13.88
C ARG A 165 -3.55 15.92 12.77
N ARG A 166 -4.50 16.84 12.55
CA ARG A 166 -5.46 16.75 11.44
C ARG A 166 -4.77 16.88 10.08
N PHE A 167 -3.81 17.80 9.97
CA PHE A 167 -3.00 17.97 8.76
C PHE A 167 -2.14 16.74 8.46
N TYR A 168 -1.46 16.18 9.47
CA TYR A 168 -0.65 14.97 9.30
C TYR A 168 -1.50 13.77 8.86
N LYS A 169 -2.70 13.59 9.43
CA LYS A 169 -3.66 12.57 8.98
C LYS A 169 -4.10 12.77 7.52
N MET A 170 -4.24 14.02 7.08
CA MET A 170 -4.56 14.33 5.70
C MET A 170 -3.43 13.91 4.75
N LEU A 171 -2.16 14.09 5.11
CA LEU A 171 -1.04 13.59 4.31
C LEU A 171 -1.13 12.07 4.09
N ALA A 172 -1.45 11.32 5.15
CA ALA A 172 -1.65 9.87 5.10
C ALA A 172 -2.94 9.45 4.36
N SER A 173 -3.86 10.36 4.08
CA SER A 173 -5.10 10.07 3.33
C SER A 173 -4.90 10.03 1.82
N GLY A 174 -3.75 10.52 1.33
CA GLY A 174 -3.46 10.58 -0.09
C GLY A 174 -3.50 9.20 -0.73
N TYR A 175 -4.21 9.08 -1.85
CA TYR A 175 -4.29 7.86 -2.63
C TYR A 175 -4.16 8.18 -4.13
N GLY A 176 -3.81 7.17 -4.91
CA GLY A 176 -3.64 7.30 -6.35
C GLY A 176 -4.03 6.04 -7.10
N ASP A 177 -3.63 5.98 -8.37
CA ASP A 177 -3.84 4.83 -9.23
C ASP A 177 -2.52 4.10 -9.50
N PRO A 178 -2.27 2.94 -8.86
CA PRO A 178 -1.06 2.14 -9.06
C PRO A 178 -0.86 1.66 -10.50
N SER A 179 -1.93 1.58 -11.32
CA SER A 179 -1.83 1.20 -12.72
C SER A 179 -1.21 2.30 -13.59
N GLU A 180 -1.23 3.56 -13.11
CA GLU A 180 -0.68 4.72 -13.82
C GLU A 180 0.76 5.05 -13.42
N ARG A 181 1.51 4.09 -12.87
CA ARG A 181 2.95 4.22 -12.63
C ARG A 181 3.69 4.33 -13.96
N SER A 182 4.35 5.45 -14.19
CA SER A 182 5.35 5.53 -15.25
C SER A 182 6.66 4.93 -14.74
N GLY A 183 7.35 4.17 -15.59
CA GLY A 183 8.74 3.81 -15.34
C GLY A 183 9.71 4.93 -15.72
N ALA A 184 9.23 6.18 -15.80
CA ALA A 184 10.02 7.30 -16.25
C ALA A 184 10.93 7.82 -15.15
N GLU A 185 12.10 8.29 -15.54
CA GLU A 185 13.02 9.00 -14.65
C GLU A 185 12.35 10.23 -14.03
N VAL A 186 12.82 10.61 -12.84
CA VAL A 186 12.38 11.82 -12.15
C VAL A 186 12.49 13.02 -13.10
N PRO A 187 11.41 13.80 -13.31
CA PRO A 187 11.46 14.97 -14.17
C PRO A 187 12.50 15.99 -13.69
N ALA A 188 13.17 16.66 -14.64
CA ALA A 188 14.11 17.74 -14.34
C ALA A 188 13.41 19.06 -13.92
N GLU A 189 12.08 19.11 -13.99
CA GLU A 189 11.27 20.25 -13.55
C GLU A 189 11.24 20.36 -12.02
N HIS A 190 10.88 21.53 -11.50
CA HIS A 190 10.65 21.66 -10.05
C HIS A 190 9.42 20.87 -9.61
N PRO A 191 9.47 20.17 -8.46
CA PRO A 191 8.32 19.44 -7.95
C PRO A 191 7.20 20.42 -7.59
N ALA A 192 5.96 20.01 -7.86
CA ALA A 192 4.76 20.75 -7.44
C ALA A 192 4.58 20.71 -5.91
N LEU A 193 5.04 19.63 -5.28
CA LEU A 193 5.09 19.46 -3.84
C LEU A 193 6.24 18.52 -3.49
N ARG A 194 6.92 18.82 -2.40
CA ARG A 194 7.94 17.99 -1.78
C ARG A 194 7.66 17.92 -0.28
N LEU A 195 7.48 16.70 0.21
CA LEU A 195 7.34 16.37 1.62
C LEU A 195 8.62 15.68 2.06
N VAL A 196 9.27 16.20 3.10
CA VAL A 196 10.50 15.60 3.65
C VAL A 196 10.28 15.37 5.14
N TRP A 197 10.43 14.12 5.57
CA TRP A 197 10.41 13.76 6.98
C TRP A 197 11.82 13.45 7.43
N GLU A 198 12.27 14.07 8.51
CA GLU A 198 13.40 13.59 9.31
C GLU A 198 12.84 12.79 10.47
N LEU A 199 13.31 11.57 10.68
CA LEU A 199 12.88 10.69 11.76
C LEU A 199 13.74 10.89 13.02
N LEU A 200 13.25 10.40 14.16
CA LEU A 200 13.97 10.48 15.44
C LEU A 200 15.32 9.75 15.43
N ASP A 201 15.47 8.72 14.59
CA ASP A 201 16.72 7.99 14.40
C ASP A 201 17.69 8.64 13.39
N GLY A 202 17.27 9.74 12.77
CA GLY A 202 18.03 10.49 11.77
C GLY A 202 17.84 10.02 10.32
N GLU A 203 17.00 9.01 10.06
CA GLU A 203 16.61 8.66 8.69
C GLU A 203 15.80 9.81 8.06
N THR A 204 15.91 9.96 6.74
CA THR A 204 15.12 10.93 5.97
C THR A 204 14.32 10.22 4.91
N ILE A 205 13.02 10.52 4.85
CA ILE A 205 12.10 10.02 3.83
C ILE A 205 11.62 11.20 2.99
N GLU A 206 11.68 11.08 1.68
CA GLU A 206 11.26 12.13 0.74
C GLU A 206 10.15 11.65 -0.19
N LEU A 207 9.02 12.36 -0.19
CA LEU A 207 7.92 12.16 -1.14
C LEU A 207 7.76 13.40 -2.01
N THR A 208 8.01 13.26 -3.31
CA THR A 208 7.94 14.36 -4.29
C THR A 208 6.84 14.12 -5.31
N PHE A 209 6.25 15.21 -5.80
CA PHE A 209 5.16 15.17 -6.76
C PHE A 209 5.49 16.04 -7.97
N TYR A 210 5.46 15.46 -9.16
CA TYR A 210 5.73 16.17 -10.41
C TYR A 210 4.49 16.24 -11.29
N SER A 211 4.31 17.36 -11.97
CA SER A 211 3.17 17.54 -12.87
C SER A 211 3.22 16.54 -14.02
N LYS A 212 2.18 15.69 -14.15
CA LYS A 212 2.04 14.73 -15.26
C LYS A 212 1.04 15.22 -16.31
N SER A 213 -0.05 15.83 -15.87
CA SER A 213 -1.09 16.40 -16.74
C SER A 213 -1.77 17.60 -16.07
N VAL A 214 -2.84 18.13 -16.68
CA VAL A 214 -3.65 19.20 -16.07
C VAL A 214 -4.22 18.79 -14.71
N GLN A 215 -4.59 17.51 -14.54
CA GLN A 215 -5.27 17.03 -13.34
C GLN A 215 -4.44 16.08 -12.48
N MET A 216 -3.39 15.49 -13.04
CA MET A 216 -2.60 14.46 -12.36
C MET A 216 -1.16 14.90 -12.12
N ALA A 217 -0.59 14.39 -11.04
CA ALA A 217 0.82 14.45 -10.72
C ALA A 217 1.34 13.03 -10.46
N GLU A 218 2.61 12.80 -10.74
CA GLU A 218 3.28 11.54 -10.43
C GLU A 218 4.05 11.67 -9.12
N ALA A 219 3.86 10.71 -8.22
CA ALA A 219 4.52 10.66 -6.93
C ALA A 219 5.80 9.81 -6.98
N TYR A 220 6.85 10.26 -6.31
CA TYR A 220 8.14 9.58 -6.18
C TYR A 220 8.54 9.51 -4.70
N LEU A 221 8.89 8.32 -4.22
CA LEU A 221 9.42 8.10 -2.87
C LEU A 221 10.93 7.86 -2.98
N ASP A 222 11.73 8.71 -2.35
CA ASP A 222 13.20 8.66 -2.38
C ASP A 222 13.75 8.54 -3.81
N GLY A 223 13.09 9.21 -4.76
CA GLY A 223 13.44 9.20 -6.18
C GLY A 223 12.87 8.03 -6.99
N GLU A 224 12.24 7.04 -6.35
CA GLU A 224 11.62 5.90 -7.02
C GLU A 224 10.15 6.20 -7.36
N PRO A 225 9.70 5.96 -8.62
CA PRO A 225 8.33 6.25 -9.01
C PRO A 225 7.34 5.34 -8.26
N LEU A 226 6.29 5.94 -7.71
CA LEU A 226 5.18 5.25 -7.06
C LEU A 226 4.00 5.08 -8.02
N PHE A 227 3.14 6.10 -8.11
CA PHE A 227 1.91 6.11 -8.89
C PHE A 227 1.38 7.54 -9.08
N SER A 228 0.35 7.69 -9.88
CA SER A 228 -0.26 9.00 -10.16
C SER A 228 -1.33 9.37 -9.14
N VAL A 229 -1.33 10.63 -8.69
CA VAL A 229 -2.29 11.24 -7.76
C VAL A 229 -2.95 12.46 -8.38
N ARG A 230 -4.12 12.86 -7.88
CA ARG A 230 -4.78 14.08 -8.33
C ARG A 230 -4.06 15.31 -7.81
N LYS A 231 -3.89 16.33 -8.64
CA LYS A 231 -3.35 17.65 -8.23
C LYS A 231 -4.21 18.34 -7.17
N ALA A 232 -5.49 18.00 -7.06
CA ALA A 232 -6.36 18.45 -5.98
C ALA A 232 -5.78 18.12 -4.59
N PHE A 233 -5.19 16.93 -4.42
CA PHE A 233 -4.49 16.56 -3.19
C PHE A 233 -3.32 17.51 -2.90
N ILE A 234 -2.49 17.79 -3.91
CA ILE A 234 -1.33 18.70 -3.76
C ILE A 234 -1.76 20.10 -3.35
N SER A 235 -2.76 20.66 -4.03
CA SER A 235 -3.30 21.97 -3.69
C SER A 235 -3.89 22.01 -2.29
N ALA A 236 -4.62 20.95 -1.90
CA ALA A 236 -5.21 20.85 -0.57
C ALA A 236 -4.12 20.74 0.52
N VAL A 237 -3.03 20.01 0.29
CA VAL A 237 -1.91 19.92 1.24
C VAL A 237 -1.24 21.27 1.46
N LEU A 238 -0.96 22.01 0.39
CA LEU A 238 -0.33 23.33 0.48
C LEU A 238 -1.25 24.36 1.17
N ASP A 239 -2.54 24.36 0.84
CA ASP A 239 -3.54 25.21 1.50
C ASP A 239 -3.68 24.87 2.99
N ALA A 240 -3.77 23.58 3.32
CA ALA A 240 -3.88 23.12 4.70
C ALA A 240 -2.62 23.48 5.52
N ALA A 241 -1.41 23.33 4.96
CA ALA A 241 -0.19 23.73 5.64
C ALA A 241 -0.18 25.23 5.96
N GLY A 242 -0.57 26.09 5.01
CA GLY A 242 -0.69 27.53 5.24
C GLY A 242 -1.72 27.88 6.32
N LYS A 243 -2.88 27.21 6.31
CA LYS A 243 -3.95 27.42 7.30
C LYS A 243 -3.58 26.95 8.69
N VAL A 244 -2.86 25.83 8.82
CA VAL A 244 -2.32 25.37 10.11
C VAL A 244 -1.43 26.44 10.73
N VAL A 245 -0.54 27.03 9.92
CA VAL A 245 0.35 28.11 10.39
C VAL A 245 -0.43 29.37 10.74
N ALA A 246 -1.47 29.72 9.98
CA ALA A 246 -2.31 30.88 10.25
C ALA A 246 -3.30 30.68 11.42
N GLY A 247 -3.38 29.48 12.02
CA GLY A 247 -4.38 29.15 13.03
C GLY A 247 -5.81 29.07 12.48
N GLU A 248 -5.97 28.84 11.18
CA GLU A 248 -7.24 28.76 10.47
C GLU A 248 -7.74 27.32 10.33
N SER A 249 -9.06 27.17 10.19
CA SER A 249 -9.67 25.88 9.87
C SER A 249 -9.48 25.50 8.40
N PHE A 250 -9.20 24.23 8.13
CA PHE A 250 -9.08 23.68 6.79
C PHE A 250 -9.92 22.39 6.63
N GLU A 251 -10.24 22.06 5.38
CA GLU A 251 -10.90 20.80 5.04
C GLU A 251 -9.86 19.71 4.77
N THR A 252 -10.14 18.48 5.18
CA THR A 252 -9.28 17.32 4.92
C THR A 252 -9.76 16.49 3.73
N THR A 253 -10.84 16.92 3.06
CA THR A 253 -11.41 16.26 1.88
C THR A 253 -10.91 16.98 0.63
N TRP A 254 -10.54 16.24 -0.40
CA TRP A 254 -9.93 16.73 -1.64
C TRP A 254 -10.39 15.94 -2.86
#